data_AF-A0A7S3U4Q6-F1
#
_entry.id   AF-A0A7S3U4Q6-F1
#
_cell.length_a   1.000
_cell.length_b   1.000
_cell.length_c   1.000
_cell.angle_alpha   90.00
_cell.angle_beta   90.00
_cell.angle_gamma   90.00
#
_symmetry.space_group_name_H-M   'P 1'
#
loop_
_entity.id
_entity.type
_entity.pdbx_description
1 polymer ?
#
loop_
_entity_poly.entity_id
_entity_poly.type
_entity_poly.pdbx_seq_one_letter_code
_entity_poly.pdbx_strand_id
1 'polypeptide(L)'
;EMPFRQGLDAGQCPLCVRFFDDAVREVGSHVLVVSDGATLQDVLTEAAAQLRPEWGIGKQLRALEVVDGRLHKVYRPDTPVRSLLCFGKANIFYHCLRVEADERLPEGHRLQEVYHCDRQSQQAFGQPA
;
A
#
# COMPACT_ATOMS: atom_id res chain seq x y z
N GLU A 1 2.05 -24.41 -7.74
CA GLU A 1 1.55 -23.16 -8.32
C GLU A 1 1.21 -22.21 -7.19
N MET A 2 1.55 -20.92 -7.30
CA MET A 2 1.13 -19.96 -6.29
C MET A 2 -0.38 -19.70 -6.44
N PRO A 3 -1.16 -19.64 -5.35
CA PRO A 3 -2.63 -19.59 -5.36
C PRO A 3 -3.24 -18.31 -5.98
N PHE A 4 -2.43 -17.37 -6.47
CA PHE A 4 -2.86 -16.08 -7.00
C PHE A 4 -3.82 -16.16 -8.20
N ARG A 5 -3.71 -17.20 -9.04
CA ARG A 5 -4.60 -17.35 -10.20
C ARG A 5 -6.01 -17.79 -9.83
N GLN A 6 -6.19 -18.58 -8.77
CA GLN A 6 -7.51 -19.09 -8.38
C GLN A 6 -8.42 -18.03 -7.75
N GLY A 7 -7.85 -16.96 -7.15
CA GLY A 7 -8.63 -15.88 -6.55
C GLY A 7 -9.33 -14.96 -7.57
N LEU A 8 -8.71 -14.74 -8.74
CA LEU A 8 -9.28 -13.87 -9.79
C LEU A 8 -10.59 -14.43 -10.36
N ASP A 9 -10.70 -15.76 -10.47
CA ASP A 9 -11.91 -16.43 -10.95
C ASP A 9 -13.05 -16.41 -9.92
N ALA A 10 -12.75 -16.11 -8.65
CA ALA A 10 -13.72 -16.04 -7.56
C ALA A 10 -14.15 -14.60 -7.21
N GLY A 11 -13.76 -13.60 -8.01
CA GLY A 11 -14.04 -12.19 -7.73
C GLY A 11 -13.26 -11.65 -6.52
N GLN A 12 -12.09 -12.23 -6.23
CA GLN A 12 -11.21 -11.83 -5.14
C GLN A 12 -9.90 -11.25 -5.67
N CYS A 13 -9.35 -10.29 -4.95
CA CYS A 13 -8.10 -9.62 -5.26
C CYS A 13 -7.15 -9.71 -4.06
N PRO A 14 -6.04 -10.48 -4.17
CA PRO A 14 -4.99 -10.45 -3.18
C PRO A 14 -4.15 -9.17 -3.33
N LEU A 15 -3.98 -8.44 -2.24
CA LEU A 15 -3.21 -7.20 -2.15
C LEU A 15 -2.13 -7.35 -1.08
N CYS A 16 -0.88 -7.03 -1.41
CA CYS A 16 0.18 -6.90 -0.41
C CYS A 16 0.09 -5.52 0.23
N VAL A 17 -0.10 -5.49 1.55
CA VAL A 17 -0.07 -4.30 2.38
C VAL A 17 1.17 -4.33 3.26
N ARG A 18 1.90 -3.21 3.28
CA ARG A 18 3.09 -3.01 4.13
C ARG A 18 2.84 -1.83 5.04
N PHE A 19 3.02 -2.03 6.34
CA PHE A 19 2.72 -1.05 7.38
C PHE A 19 3.97 -0.24 7.72
N PHE A 20 3.83 1.07 7.79
CA PHE A 20 4.90 2.00 8.12
C PHE A 20 4.54 2.86 9.33
N ASP A 21 5.51 3.05 10.22
CA ASP A 21 5.38 3.93 11.38
C ASP A 21 5.68 5.39 11.04
N ASP A 22 5.54 6.28 12.04
CA ASP A 22 5.80 7.72 11.90
C ASP A 22 7.28 8.04 11.56
N ALA A 23 8.20 7.08 11.72
CA ALA A 23 9.60 7.21 11.31
C ALA A 23 9.87 6.63 9.90
N VAL A 24 8.80 6.31 9.15
CA VAL A 24 8.86 5.76 7.80
C VAL A 24 9.57 4.40 7.74
N ARG A 25 9.55 3.65 8.85
CA ARG A 25 10.09 2.30 8.91
C ARG A 25 8.99 1.30 8.63
N GLU A 26 9.26 0.32 7.77
CA GLU A 26 8.35 -0.82 7.65
C GLU A 26 8.36 -1.61 8.96
N VAL A 27 7.18 -1.75 9.56
CA VAL A 27 6.97 -2.41 10.86
C VAL A 27 6.22 -3.74 10.72
N GLY A 28 5.62 -3.99 9.56
CA GLY A 28 4.96 -5.25 9.25
C GLY A 28 4.44 -5.32 7.82
N SER A 29 3.99 -6.51 7.41
CA SER A 29 3.29 -6.71 6.15
C SER A 29 2.24 -7.81 6.25
N HIS A 30 1.23 -7.73 5.40
CA HIS A 30 0.16 -8.72 5.30
C HIS A 30 -0.36 -8.81 3.86
N VAL A 31 -0.71 -10.01 3.41
CA VAL A 31 -1.50 -10.18 2.18
C VAL A 31 -2.97 -10.19 2.55
N LEU A 32 -3.71 -9.18 2.12
CA LEU A 32 -5.16 -9.10 2.28
C LEU A 32 -5.83 -9.70 1.06
N VAL A 33 -6.95 -10.39 1.24
CA VAL A 33 -7.78 -10.88 0.13
C VAL A 33 -9.11 -10.16 0.22
N VAL A 34 -9.37 -9.26 -0.72
CA VAL A 34 -10.58 -8.43 -0.75
C VAL A 34 -11.45 -8.77 -1.96
N SER A 35 -12.73 -8.38 -1.94
CA SER A 35 -13.57 -8.48 -3.13
C SER A 35 -13.06 -7.54 -4.23
N ASP A 36 -13.17 -7.94 -5.49
CA ASP A 36 -12.86 -7.07 -6.62
C ASP A 36 -13.82 -5.86 -6.76
N GLY A 37 -14.98 -5.90 -6.10
CA GLY A 37 -15.94 -4.79 -6.02
C GLY A 37 -15.66 -3.83 -4.86
N ALA A 38 -14.64 -4.11 -4.06
CA ALA A 38 -14.31 -3.33 -2.87
C ALA A 38 -13.73 -1.95 -3.21
N THR A 39 -13.75 -1.09 -2.20
CA THR A 39 -13.09 0.22 -2.17
C THR A 39 -11.81 0.16 -1.34
N LEU A 40 -10.99 1.20 -1.42
CA LEU A 40 -9.82 1.34 -0.57
C LEU A 40 -10.20 1.46 0.92
N GLN A 41 -11.36 2.03 1.25
CA GLN A 41 -11.85 2.05 2.64
C GLN A 41 -12.03 0.65 3.20
N ASP A 42 -12.51 -0.30 2.39
CA ASP A 42 -12.64 -1.70 2.81
C ASP A 42 -11.24 -2.31 3.05
N VAL A 43 -10.29 -2.05 2.16
CA VAL A 43 -8.88 -2.48 2.32
C VAL A 43 -8.25 -1.90 3.59
N LEU A 44 -8.47 -0.61 3.87
CA LEU A 44 -7.94 0.06 5.07
C LEU A 44 -8.59 -0.47 6.35
N THR A 45 -9.87 -0.84 6.29
CA THR A 45 -10.58 -1.45 7.42
C THR A 45 -10.00 -2.83 7.75
N GLU A 46 -9.79 -3.67 6.73
CA GLU A 46 -9.13 -4.97 6.89
C GLU A 46 -7.69 -4.82 7.36
N ALA A 47 -6.94 -3.85 6.82
CA ALA A 47 -5.58 -3.55 7.25
C ALA A 47 -5.52 -3.11 8.72
N ALA A 48 -6.47 -2.29 9.17
CA ALA A 48 -6.57 -1.84 10.55
C ALA A 48 -6.76 -3.01 11.53
N ALA A 49 -7.52 -4.05 11.12
CA ALA A 49 -7.70 -5.26 11.92
C ALA A 49 -6.40 -6.09 12.09
N GLN A 50 -5.40 -5.87 11.24
CA GLN A 50 -4.09 -6.53 11.31
C GLN A 50 -3.05 -5.72 12.11
N LEU A 51 -3.39 -4.51 12.56
CA LEU A 51 -2.45 -3.66 13.29
C LEU A 51 -2.07 -4.28 14.63
N ARG A 52 -0.79 -4.16 14.97
CA ARG A 52 -0.26 -4.56 16.27
C ARG A 52 0.09 -3.33 17.10
N PRO A 53 -0.21 -3.31 18.42
CA PRO A 53 0.08 -2.15 19.28
C PRO A 53 1.55 -1.71 19.24
N GLU A 54 2.48 -2.66 19.13
CA GLU A 54 3.92 -2.39 19.07
C GLU A 54 4.38 -1.63 17.81
N TRP A 55 3.53 -1.54 16.78
CA TRP A 55 3.83 -0.79 15.56
C TRP A 55 3.67 0.72 15.72
N GLY A 56 2.99 1.18 16.79
CA GLY A 56 2.81 2.61 17.05
C GLY A 56 1.86 3.32 16.08
N ILE A 57 1.11 2.58 15.26
CA ILE A 57 0.14 3.14 14.30
C ILE A 57 -1.24 3.20 14.98
N GLY A 58 -1.58 4.37 15.54
CA GLY A 58 -2.83 4.56 16.29
C GLY A 58 -3.84 5.52 15.65
N LYS A 59 -3.53 6.10 14.49
CA LYS A 59 -4.35 7.12 13.81
C LYS A 59 -5.18 6.49 12.68
N GLN A 60 -6.05 7.28 12.06
CA GLN A 60 -6.71 6.90 10.81
C GLN A 60 -5.65 6.49 9.77
N LEU A 61 -5.91 5.44 8.99
CA LEU A 61 -4.95 4.96 7.99
C LEU A 61 -5.15 5.62 6.63
N ARG A 62 -4.05 5.79 5.89
CA ARG A 62 -4.05 6.08 4.45
C ARG A 62 -3.28 5.01 3.68
N ALA A 63 -3.58 4.88 2.39
CA ALA A 63 -2.88 3.97 1.48
C ALA A 63 -2.19 4.73 0.35
N LEU A 64 -0.94 4.35 0.12
CA LEU A 64 -0.05 4.82 -0.92
C LEU A 64 0.33 3.62 -1.78
N GLU A 65 0.14 3.71 -3.08
CA GLU A 65 0.57 2.63 -3.97
C GLU A 65 2.02 2.84 -4.38
N VAL A 66 2.83 1.80 -4.15
CA VAL A 66 4.24 1.76 -4.51
C VAL A 66 4.41 0.80 -5.68
N VAL A 67 5.05 1.29 -6.73
CA VAL A 67 5.36 0.54 -7.95
C VAL A 67 6.85 0.67 -8.23
N ASP A 68 7.55 -0.46 -8.32
CA ASP A 68 8.97 -0.53 -8.66
C ASP A 68 9.85 0.37 -7.76
N GLY A 69 9.51 0.45 -6.47
CA GLY A 69 10.25 1.25 -5.49
C GLY A 69 9.96 2.75 -5.52
N ARG A 70 8.93 3.20 -6.26
CA ARG A 70 8.48 4.60 -6.31
C ARG A 70 7.02 4.74 -5.89
N LEU A 71 6.68 5.88 -5.31
CA LEU A 71 5.32 6.25 -5.00
C LEU A 71 4.59 6.53 -6.31
N HIS A 72 3.60 5.71 -6.63
CA HIS A 72 2.74 5.94 -7.78
C HIS A 72 1.65 6.97 -7.44
N LYS A 73 0.93 6.74 -6.34
CA LYS A 73 -0.26 7.52 -6.00
C LYS A 73 -0.64 7.38 -4.53
N VAL A 74 -1.12 8.48 -3.94
CA VAL A 74 -1.87 8.47 -2.68
C VAL A 74 -3.35 8.37 -3.02
N TYR A 75 -4.03 7.36 -2.49
CA TYR A 75 -5.41 7.10 -2.85
C TYR A 75 -6.41 7.66 -1.82
N ARG A 76 -7.59 8.03 -2.32
CA ARG A 76 -8.73 8.38 -1.45
C ARG A 76 -9.48 7.11 -1.03
N PRO A 77 -10.12 7.09 0.15
CA PRO A 77 -10.83 5.90 0.64
C PRO A 77 -11.93 5.38 -0.30
N ASP A 78 -12.59 6.24 -1.07
CA ASP A 78 -13.63 5.88 -2.04
C ASP A 78 -13.11 5.27 -3.34
N THR A 79 -11.79 5.18 -3.51
CA THR A 79 -11.17 4.62 -4.72
C THR A 79 -11.54 3.14 -4.89
N PRO A 80 -12.06 2.70 -6.05
CA PRO A 80 -12.30 1.28 -6.33
C PRO A 80 -11.01 0.47 -6.42
N VAL A 81 -10.97 -0.73 -5.83
CA VAL A 81 -9.80 -1.63 -5.86
C VAL A 81 -9.37 -2.00 -7.27
N ARG A 82 -10.32 -2.15 -8.21
CA ARG A 82 -10.04 -2.40 -9.64
C ARG A 82 -9.24 -1.29 -10.33
N SER A 83 -9.14 -0.10 -9.74
CA SER A 83 -8.38 1.03 -10.29
C SER A 83 -6.94 1.13 -9.78
N LEU A 84 -6.53 0.23 -8.86
CA LEU A 84 -5.17 0.14 -8.36
C LEU A 84 -4.26 -0.46 -9.44
N LEU A 85 -3.03 0.04 -9.61
CA LEU A 85 -2.07 -0.58 -10.53
C LEU A 85 -1.66 -1.99 -10.09
N CYS A 86 -1.67 -2.26 -8.78
CA CYS A 86 -1.37 -3.56 -8.21
C CYS A 86 -2.52 -4.58 -8.38
N PHE A 87 -3.69 -4.17 -8.88
CA PHE A 87 -4.82 -5.06 -9.13
C PHE A 87 -4.44 -6.20 -10.09
N GLY A 88 -4.63 -7.44 -9.64
CA GLY A 88 -4.36 -8.64 -10.43
C GLY A 88 -2.89 -8.87 -10.76
N LYS A 89 -1.95 -8.13 -10.15
CA LYS A 89 -0.51 -8.32 -10.35
C LYS A 89 -0.02 -9.49 -9.51
N ALA A 90 0.75 -10.39 -10.13
CA ALA A 90 1.38 -11.52 -9.42
C ALA A 90 2.60 -11.09 -8.59
N ASN A 91 3.26 -9.98 -8.96
CA ASN A 91 4.46 -9.50 -8.28
C ASN A 91 4.12 -8.50 -7.16
N ILE A 92 3.39 -8.97 -6.17
CA ILE A 92 2.79 -8.15 -5.11
C ILE A 92 3.80 -7.44 -4.20
N PHE A 93 5.08 -7.81 -4.24
CA PHE A 93 6.12 -7.12 -3.44
C PHE A 93 6.66 -5.87 -4.12
N TYR A 94 6.61 -5.80 -5.45
CA TYR A 94 7.01 -4.63 -6.24
C TYR A 94 5.81 -3.75 -6.62
N HIS A 95 4.61 -4.31 -6.55
CA HIS A 95 3.34 -3.59 -6.66
C HIS A 95 2.53 -3.80 -5.37
N CYS A 96 2.70 -2.90 -4.41
CA CYS A 96 2.11 -3.03 -3.08
C CYS A 96 1.45 -1.73 -2.62
N LEU A 97 0.65 -1.86 -1.55
CA LEU A 97 0.14 -0.72 -0.81
C LEU A 97 1.01 -0.50 0.42
N ARG A 98 1.65 0.65 0.50
CA ARG A 98 2.16 1.21 1.75
C ARG A 98 0.98 1.79 2.53
N VAL A 99 0.81 1.35 3.77
CA VAL A 99 -0.22 1.82 4.70
C VAL A 99 0.45 2.43 5.90
N GLU A 100 -0.02 3.60 6.27
CA GLU A 100 0.53 4.40 7.37
C GLU A 100 -0.54 5.28 7.98
N ALA A 101 -0.19 5.95 9.06
CA ALA A 101 -1.04 6.96 9.66
C ALA A 101 -1.32 8.12 8.67
N ASP A 102 -2.59 8.49 8.55
CA ASP A 102 -3.03 9.67 7.82
C ASP A 102 -2.76 10.92 8.66
N GLU A 103 -1.59 11.51 8.44
CA GLU A 103 -1.27 12.79 9.04
C GLU A 103 -2.00 13.90 8.30
N ARG A 104 -2.94 14.56 8.98
CA ARG A 104 -3.51 15.83 8.52
C ARG A 104 -2.39 16.87 8.50
N LEU A 105 -1.82 17.06 7.32
CA LEU A 105 -0.86 18.13 7.11
C LEU A 105 -1.54 19.50 7.26
N PRO A 106 -0.87 20.49 7.88
CA PRO A 106 -1.41 21.84 7.95
C PRO A 106 -1.63 22.43 6.55
N GLU A 107 -2.60 23.35 6.42
CA GLU A 107 -2.86 24.02 5.14
C GLU A 107 -1.57 24.63 4.56
N GLY A 108 -1.41 24.50 3.23
CA GLY A 108 -0.24 24.98 2.50
C GLY A 108 0.96 24.03 2.43
N HIS A 109 0.93 22.89 3.14
CA HIS A 109 1.98 21.87 3.01
C HIS A 109 1.80 21.05 1.73
N ARG A 110 2.93 20.59 1.16
CA ARG A 110 2.95 19.69 0.00
C ARG A 110 3.72 18.42 0.38
N LEU A 111 3.15 17.27 0.05
CA LEU A 111 3.86 16.00 0.09
C LEU A 111 4.90 15.99 -1.02
N GLN A 112 6.13 15.64 -0.68
CA GLN A 112 7.21 15.43 -1.63
C GLN A 112 7.69 14.00 -1.49
N GLU A 113 7.67 13.25 -2.60
CA GLU A 113 8.23 11.91 -2.65
C GLU A 113 9.76 11.97 -2.53
N VAL A 114 10.32 11.11 -1.68
CA VAL A 114 11.75 10.84 -1.64
C VAL A 114 11.98 9.36 -1.94
N TYR A 115 12.85 9.03 -2.89
CA TYR A 115 13.18 7.64 -3.22
C TYR A 115 14.67 7.48 -3.45
N HIS A 116 15.16 6.26 -3.21
CA HIS A 116 16.55 5.90 -3.48
C HIS A 116 16.65 5.30 -4.88
N CYS A 117 17.65 5.71 -5.64
CA CYS A 117 17.95 5.11 -6.93
C CYS A 117 19.45 4.96 -7.14
N ASP A 118 19.82 3.96 -7.94
CA ASP A 118 21.19 3.81 -8.38
C ASP A 118 21.54 4.96 -9.34
N ARG A 119 22.70 5.57 -9.12
CA ARG A 119 23.10 6.79 -9.84
C ARG A 119 23.22 6.55 -11.35
N GLN A 120 23.64 5.36 -11.77
CA GLN A 120 23.92 5.06 -13.18
C GLN A 120 22.66 4.59 -13.91
N SER A 121 21.98 3.59 -13.36
CA SER A 121 20.80 2.97 -13.97
C SER A 121 19.50 3.73 -13.72
N GLN A 122 19.48 4.63 -12.74
CA GLN A 122 18.27 5.30 -12.24
C GLN A 122 17.20 4.34 -11.72
N GLN A 123 17.56 3.07 -11.53
CA GLN A 123 16.69 2.04 -10.98
C GLN A 123 16.43 2.39 -9.51
N ALA A 124 15.14 2.55 -9.16
CA ALA A 124 14.75 2.77 -7.78
C ALA A 124 14.91 1.48 -6.96
N PHE A 125 15.27 1.63 -5.70
CA PHE A 125 15.43 0.52 -4.77
C PHE A 125 14.95 0.92 -3.37
N GLY A 126 14.61 -0.09 -2.57
CA GLY A 126 14.02 0.12 -1.24
C GLY A 126 12.55 0.51 -1.32
N GLN A 127 12.07 1.22 -0.30
CA GLN A 127 10.72 1.78 -0.26
C GLN A 127 10.84 3.31 -0.29
N PRO A 128 10.00 3.99 -1.10
CA PRO A 128 9.98 5.45 -1.11
C PRO A 128 9.54 5.94 0.27
N ALA A 129 10.03 7.10 0.69
CA ALA A 129 9.71 7.77 1.95
C ALA A 129 8.63 8.84 1.74
#